data_AF-A0A7S2HP93-F1
#
_entry.id   AF-A0A7S2HP93-F1
#
_cell.length_a   1.000
_cell.length_b   1.000
_cell.length_c   1.000
_cell.angle_alpha   90.00
_cell.angle_beta   90.00
_cell.angle_gamma   90.00
#
_symmetry.space_group_name_H-M   'P 1'
#
loop_
_entity.id
_entity.type
_entity.pdbx_description
1 polymer ?
#
loop_
_entity_poly.entity_id
_entity_poly.type
_entity_poly.pdbx_seq_one_letter_code
_entity_poly.pdbx_strand_id
1 'polypeptide(L)'
;DALERVERERANAQEDERRSLMAQLVDARERSADLVKERRRRKDAEEAAAALQQRLQRESEALRECVRLRQQLREAENQRLLQQRAPLARADVAVALARLECEPLRRCTSPERAALRKRLLLKWHPDKQPSPDHAELSNLVMQELQNRQEWSW
;
A
#
# COMPACT_ATOMS: atom_id res chain seq x y z
N ASP A 1 24.65 -88.23 -37.84
CA ASP A 1 25.12 -86.96 -38.45
C ASP A 1 24.00 -85.98 -38.80
N ALA A 2 23.08 -86.27 -39.72
CA ALA A 2 22.04 -85.30 -40.11
C ALA A 2 21.02 -84.98 -38.99
N LEU A 3 20.59 -86.01 -38.24
CA LEU A 3 19.65 -85.85 -37.12
C LEU A 3 20.23 -84.95 -36.01
N GLU A 4 21.49 -85.17 -35.64
CA GLU A 4 22.19 -84.36 -34.63
C GLU A 4 22.31 -82.88 -35.03
N ARG A 5 22.47 -82.58 -36.33
CA ARG A 5 22.51 -81.20 -36.80
C ARG A 5 21.15 -80.52 -36.63
N VAL A 6 20.06 -81.21 -36.99
CA VAL A 6 18.69 -80.69 -36.82
C VAL A 6 18.36 -80.49 -35.35
N GLU A 7 18.78 -81.39 -34.47
CA GLU A 7 18.57 -81.25 -33.02
C GLU A 7 19.36 -80.07 -32.44
N ARG A 8 20.61 -79.87 -32.85
CA ARG A 8 21.41 -78.70 -32.45
C ARG A 8 20.80 -77.39 -32.96
N GLU A 9 20.32 -77.36 -34.20
CA GLU A 9 19.64 -76.18 -34.76
C GLU A 9 18.37 -75.84 -34.00
N ARG A 10 17.56 -76.84 -33.63
CA ARG A 10 16.36 -76.65 -32.80
C ARG A 10 16.72 -76.15 -31.40
N ALA A 11 17.74 -76.72 -30.77
CA ALA A 11 18.21 -76.29 -29.46
C ALA A 11 18.70 -74.83 -29.49
N ASN A 12 19.46 -74.45 -30.52
CA ASN A 12 19.90 -73.07 -30.72
C ASN A 12 18.72 -72.11 -30.93
N ALA A 13 17.75 -72.47 -31.78
CA ALA A 13 16.55 -71.66 -32.01
C ALA A 13 15.73 -71.46 -30.71
N GLN A 14 15.58 -72.51 -29.90
CA GLN A 14 14.93 -72.42 -28.59
C GLN A 14 15.72 -71.54 -27.62
N GLU A 15 17.05 -71.61 -27.64
CA GLU A 15 17.89 -70.76 -26.80
C GLU A 15 17.78 -69.28 -27.21
N ASP A 16 17.78 -68.99 -28.51
CA ASP A 16 17.64 -67.63 -29.05
C ASP A 16 16.25 -67.06 -28.75
N GLU A 17 15.19 -67.86 -28.87
CA GLU A 17 13.83 -67.47 -28.47
C GLU A 17 13.79 -67.15 -26.96
N ARG A 18 14.39 -68.01 -26.12
CA ARG A 18 14.47 -67.77 -24.68
C ARG A 18 15.24 -66.48 -24.36
N ARG A 19 16.34 -66.22 -25.06
CA ARG A 19 17.13 -64.97 -24.91
C ARG A 19 16.32 -63.75 -25.34
N SER A 20 15.59 -63.84 -26.44
CA SER A 20 14.71 -62.78 -26.94
C SER A 20 13.58 -62.47 -25.94
N LEU A 21 12.90 -63.48 -25.43
CA LEU A 21 11.85 -63.31 -24.42
C LEU A 21 12.41 -62.72 -23.11
N MET A 22 13.58 -63.18 -22.68
CA MET A 22 14.25 -62.62 -21.50
C MET A 22 14.58 -61.14 -21.69
N ALA A 23 15.10 -60.76 -22.87
CA ALA A 23 15.38 -59.37 -23.21
C ALA A 23 14.10 -58.51 -23.20
N GLN A 24 13.00 -59.01 -23.79
CA GLN A 24 11.71 -58.33 -23.77
C GLN A 24 11.15 -58.15 -22.36
N LEU A 25 11.30 -59.16 -21.48
CA LEU A 25 10.86 -59.07 -20.09
C LEU A 25 11.68 -58.05 -19.30
N VAL A 26 13.00 -57.98 -19.53
CA VAL A 26 13.87 -56.97 -18.91
C VAL A 26 13.47 -55.58 -19.36
N ASP A 27 13.35 -55.35 -20.67
CA ASP A 27 12.95 -54.05 -21.23
C ASP A 27 11.54 -53.62 -20.76
N ALA A 28 10.57 -54.55 -20.70
CA ALA A 28 9.24 -54.26 -20.17
C ALA A 28 9.28 -53.87 -18.68
N ARG A 29 10.15 -54.51 -17.89
CA ARG A 29 10.36 -54.17 -16.47
C ARG A 29 11.00 -52.80 -16.30
N GLU A 30 12.00 -52.47 -17.11
CA GLU A 30 12.66 -51.16 -17.11
C GLU A 30 11.67 -50.05 -17.46
N ARG A 31 10.90 -50.22 -18.54
CA ARG A 31 9.83 -49.29 -18.92
C ARG A 31 8.77 -49.13 -17.83
N SER A 32 8.38 -50.22 -17.17
CA SER A 32 7.44 -50.16 -16.04
C SER A 32 8.01 -49.38 -14.85
N ALA A 33 9.27 -49.63 -14.49
CA ALA A 33 9.95 -48.91 -13.42
C ALA A 33 10.06 -47.41 -13.70
N ASP A 34 10.35 -47.02 -14.94
CA ASP A 34 10.45 -45.62 -15.33
C ASP A 34 9.09 -44.91 -15.34
N LEU A 35 8.02 -45.59 -15.77
CA LEU A 35 6.65 -45.05 -15.65
C LEU A 35 6.26 -44.81 -14.19
N VAL A 36 6.64 -45.71 -13.27
CA VAL A 36 6.39 -45.52 -11.83
C VAL A 36 7.18 -44.33 -11.28
N LYS A 37 8.47 -44.19 -11.63
CA LYS A 37 9.28 -43.03 -11.24
C LYS A 37 8.69 -41.73 -11.77
N GLU A 38 8.27 -41.70 -13.03
CA GLU A 38 7.69 -40.51 -13.64
C GLU A 38 6.34 -40.14 -13.01
N ARG A 39 5.46 -41.12 -12.75
CA ARG A 39 4.21 -40.88 -12.00
C ARG A 39 4.47 -40.31 -10.62
N ARG A 40 5.49 -40.80 -9.91
CA ARG A 40 5.89 -40.27 -8.61
C ARG A 40 6.36 -38.82 -8.73
N ARG A 41 7.23 -38.51 -9.69
CA ARG A 41 7.69 -37.13 -9.95
C ARG A 41 6.54 -36.18 -10.24
N ARG A 42 5.56 -36.60 -11.05
CA ARG A 42 4.36 -35.80 -11.34
C ARG A 42 3.53 -35.56 -10.10
N LYS A 43 3.27 -36.59 -9.31
CA LYS A 43 2.54 -36.47 -8.06
C LYS A 43 3.24 -35.51 -7.09
N ASP A 44 4.55 -35.67 -6.91
CA ASP A 44 5.35 -34.78 -6.04
C ASP A 44 5.29 -33.33 -6.54
N ALA A 45 5.34 -33.11 -7.86
CA ALA A 45 5.22 -31.78 -8.46
C ALA A 45 3.80 -31.18 -8.31
N GLU A 46 2.75 -31.98 -8.45
CA GLU A 46 1.36 -31.57 -8.25
C GLU A 46 1.10 -31.17 -6.79
N GLU A 47 1.61 -31.95 -5.83
CA GLU A 47 1.53 -31.64 -4.40
C GLU A 47 2.28 -30.34 -4.07
N ALA A 48 3.48 -30.15 -4.62
CA ALA A 48 4.24 -28.91 -4.45
C ALA A 48 3.52 -27.70 -5.06
N ALA A 49 2.94 -27.84 -6.25
CA ALA A 49 2.17 -26.78 -6.90
C ALA A 49 0.92 -26.41 -6.09
N ALA A 50 0.19 -27.40 -5.58
CA ALA A 50 -0.97 -27.18 -4.71
C ALA A 50 -0.59 -26.43 -3.42
N ALA A 51 0.53 -26.80 -2.80
CA ALA A 51 1.05 -26.13 -1.61
C ALA A 51 1.41 -24.65 -1.90
N LEU A 52 2.04 -24.37 -3.03
CA LEU A 52 2.36 -22.99 -3.45
C LEU A 52 1.09 -22.17 -3.72
N GLN A 53 0.09 -22.75 -4.38
CA GLN A 53 -1.19 -22.09 -4.61
C GLN A 53 -1.90 -21.73 -3.30
N GLN A 54 -1.94 -22.65 -2.34
CA GLN A 54 -2.52 -22.38 -1.02
C GLN A 54 -1.78 -21.25 -0.30
N ARG A 55 -0.44 -21.22 -0.39
CA ARG A 55 0.35 -20.13 0.21
C ARG A 55 0.05 -18.79 -0.45
N LEU A 56 -0.01 -18.73 -1.78
CA LEU A 56 -0.32 -17.52 -2.52
C LEU A 56 -1.73 -17.00 -2.20
N GLN A 57 -2.70 -17.91 -2.02
CA GLN A 57 -4.04 -17.53 -1.59
C GLN A 57 -4.03 -16.88 -0.20
N ARG A 58 -3.34 -17.48 0.78
CA ARG A 58 -3.21 -16.91 2.13
C ARG A 58 -2.52 -15.54 2.13
N GLU A 59 -1.46 -15.38 1.33
CA GLU A 59 -0.78 -14.10 1.18
C GLU A 59 -1.70 -13.05 0.53
N SER A 60 -2.51 -13.43 -0.46
CA SER A 60 -3.50 -12.55 -1.08
C SER A 60 -4.57 -12.09 -0.08
N GLU A 61 -5.09 -13.02 0.73
CA GLU A 61 -6.07 -12.71 1.79
C GLU A 61 -5.46 -11.76 2.85
N ALA A 62 -4.23 -12.01 3.28
CA ALA A 62 -3.52 -11.15 4.22
C ALA A 62 -3.28 -9.73 3.65
N LEU A 63 -2.98 -9.61 2.35
CA LEU A 63 -2.83 -8.30 1.70
C LEU A 63 -4.15 -7.54 1.64
N ARG A 64 -5.27 -8.21 1.31
CA ARG A 64 -6.61 -7.59 1.33
C ARG A 64 -6.95 -7.07 2.71
N GLU A 65 -6.66 -7.85 3.74
CA GLU A 65 -6.89 -7.47 5.14
C GLU A 65 -6.01 -6.29 5.56
N CYS A 66 -4.72 -6.28 5.18
CA CYS A 66 -3.83 -5.15 5.40
C CYS A 66 -4.36 -3.85 4.77
N VAL A 67 -4.88 -3.92 3.53
CA VAL A 67 -5.47 -2.76 2.86
C VAL A 67 -6.71 -2.27 3.61
N ARG A 68 -7.59 -3.19 4.03
CA ARG A 68 -8.79 -2.89 4.81
C ARG A 68 -8.44 -2.18 6.12
N LEU A 69 -7.51 -2.73 6.89
CA LEU A 69 -7.07 -2.15 8.17
C LEU A 69 -6.41 -0.78 8.00
N ARG A 70 -5.59 -0.59 6.95
CA ARG A 70 -4.99 0.72 6.65
C ARG A 70 -6.05 1.77 6.32
N GLN A 71 -7.09 1.38 5.59
CA GLN A 71 -8.20 2.28 5.28
C GLN A 71 -8.95 2.69 6.57
N GLN A 72 -9.26 1.72 7.43
CA GLN A 72 -9.90 1.99 8.73
C GLN A 72 -9.05 2.90 9.62
N LEU A 73 -7.73 2.70 9.64
CA LEU A 73 -6.83 3.56 10.39
C LEU A 73 -6.88 5.01 9.89
N ARG A 74 -6.82 5.23 8.58
CA ARG A 74 -6.94 6.57 7.98
C ARG A 74 -8.28 7.23 8.30
N GLU A 75 -9.36 6.48 8.26
CA GLU A 75 -10.69 6.99 8.61
C GLU A 75 -10.76 7.40 10.09
N ALA A 76 -10.24 6.57 10.99
CA ALA A 76 -10.17 6.87 12.41
C ALA A 76 -9.29 8.09 12.70
N GLU A 77 -8.15 8.22 12.02
CA GLU A 77 -7.27 9.39 12.13
C GLU A 77 -7.97 10.66 11.64
N ASN A 78 -8.65 10.61 10.50
CA ASN A 78 -9.42 11.74 9.98
C ASN A 78 -10.54 12.14 10.94
N GLN A 79 -11.27 11.16 11.50
CA GLN A 79 -12.30 11.43 12.50
C GLN A 79 -11.71 12.07 13.75
N ARG A 80 -10.56 11.58 14.24
CA ARG A 80 -9.86 12.16 15.37
C ARG A 80 -9.41 13.59 15.07
N LEU A 81 -8.91 13.87 13.88
CA LEU A 81 -8.54 15.23 13.47
C LEU A 81 -9.76 16.16 13.41
N LEU A 82 -10.91 15.67 12.95
CA LEU A 82 -12.16 16.43 12.96
C LEU A 82 -12.67 16.69 14.39
N GLN A 83 -12.56 15.71 15.29
CA GLN A 83 -12.91 15.88 16.71
C GLN A 83 -11.95 16.82 17.44
N GLN A 84 -10.66 16.76 17.12
CA GLN A 84 -9.63 17.64 17.67
C GLN A 84 -9.70 19.06 17.10
N ARG A 85 -10.24 19.21 15.89
CA ARG A 85 -10.73 20.49 15.37
C ARG A 85 -12.02 20.85 16.09
N ALA A 86 -11.94 21.02 17.40
CA ALA A 86 -12.88 21.88 18.09
C ALA A 86 -12.91 23.20 17.31
N PRO A 87 -14.11 23.75 17.01
CA PRO A 87 -14.18 25.05 16.36
C PRO A 87 -13.37 26.02 17.21
N LEU A 88 -12.26 26.52 16.64
CA LEU A 88 -11.45 27.53 17.31
C LEU A 88 -12.38 28.65 17.71
N ALA A 89 -12.32 29.09 18.96
CA ALA A 89 -13.14 30.20 19.38
C ALA A 89 -12.83 31.39 18.46
N ARG A 90 -13.85 32.14 18.04
CA ARG A 90 -13.67 33.28 17.13
C ARG A 90 -12.59 34.26 17.64
N ALA A 91 -12.46 34.37 18.97
CA ALA A 91 -11.39 35.13 19.63
C ALA A 91 -9.97 34.60 19.33
N ASP A 92 -9.74 33.28 19.42
CA ASP A 92 -8.42 32.69 19.13
C ASP A 92 -8.01 32.92 17.68
N VAL A 93 -8.98 32.82 16.75
CA VAL A 93 -8.78 33.14 15.33
C VAL A 93 -8.40 34.60 15.16
N ALA A 94 -9.10 35.52 15.84
CA ALA A 94 -8.79 36.95 15.79
C ALA A 94 -7.37 37.27 16.30
N VAL A 95 -6.97 36.66 17.42
CA VAL A 95 -5.61 36.79 18.00
C VAL A 95 -4.55 36.31 17.00
N ALA A 96 -4.77 35.16 16.36
CA ALA A 96 -3.85 34.59 15.38
C ALA A 96 -3.72 35.47 14.12
N LEU A 97 -4.85 35.97 13.59
CA LEU A 97 -4.87 36.89 12.46
C LEU A 97 -4.15 38.19 12.79
N ALA A 98 -4.45 38.81 13.92
CA ALA A 98 -3.78 40.04 14.35
C ALA A 98 -2.25 39.85 14.47
N ARG A 99 -1.80 38.69 14.97
CA ARG A 99 -0.37 38.35 15.01
C ARG A 99 0.27 38.35 13.62
N LEU A 100 -0.34 37.63 12.68
CA LEU A 100 0.18 37.46 11.32
C LEU A 100 0.21 38.78 10.56
N GLU A 101 -0.85 39.58 10.69
CA GLU A 101 -0.97 40.87 10.02
C GLU A 101 -0.01 41.93 10.60
N CYS A 102 0.32 41.85 11.90
CA CYS A 102 1.30 42.73 12.54
C CYS A 102 2.76 42.33 12.31
N GLU A 103 3.07 41.09 11.94
CA GLU A 103 4.45 40.61 11.76
C GLU A 103 5.31 41.52 10.85
N PRO A 104 4.82 42.03 9.71
CA PRO A 104 5.62 42.94 8.87
C PRO A 104 5.92 44.29 9.52
N LEU A 105 5.07 44.79 10.44
CA LEU A 105 5.27 46.09 11.10
C LEU A 105 6.58 46.14 11.90
N ARG A 106 7.08 44.99 12.34
CA ARG A 106 8.35 44.85 13.06
C ARG A 106 9.58 45.17 12.21
N ARG A 107 9.47 45.00 10.88
CA ARG A 107 10.60 45.12 9.94
C ARG A 107 10.54 46.39 9.09
N CYS A 108 9.39 47.06 9.07
CA CYS A 108 9.18 48.29 8.31
C CYS A 108 9.80 49.53 8.99
N THR A 109 10.24 50.48 8.15
CA THR A 109 10.59 51.83 8.59
C THR A 109 9.36 52.60 9.09
N SER A 110 9.56 53.71 9.82
CA SER A 110 8.46 54.54 10.34
C SER A 110 7.41 54.96 9.28
N PRO A 111 7.77 55.48 8.09
CA PRO A 111 6.78 55.88 7.09
C PRO A 111 6.03 54.67 6.49
N GLU A 112 6.73 53.56 6.23
CA GLU A 112 6.12 52.33 5.73
C GLU A 112 5.15 51.72 6.75
N ARG A 113 5.49 51.79 8.04
CA ARG A 113 4.65 51.33 9.13
C ARG A 113 3.34 52.09 9.19
N ALA A 114 3.37 53.43 9.07
CA ALA A 114 2.17 54.25 9.03
C ALA A 114 1.26 53.89 7.84
N ALA A 115 1.84 53.70 6.66
CA ALA A 115 1.10 53.25 5.48
C ALA A 115 0.49 51.86 5.67
N LEU A 116 1.25 50.92 6.26
CA LEU A 116 0.79 49.56 6.52
C LEU A 116 -0.35 49.52 7.54
N ARG A 117 -0.26 50.29 8.64
CA ARG A 117 -1.36 50.41 9.61
C ARG A 117 -2.63 50.94 8.97
N LYS A 118 -2.53 52.00 8.14
CA LYS A 118 -3.70 52.52 7.41
C LYS A 118 -4.33 51.46 6.51
N ARG A 119 -3.52 50.65 5.83
CA ARG A 119 -4.00 49.54 5.00
C ARG A 119 -4.68 48.46 5.85
N LEU A 120 -4.12 48.10 7.00
CA LEU A 120 -4.72 47.12 7.92
C LEU A 120 -6.05 47.61 8.48
N LEU A 121 -6.14 48.88 8.90
CA LEU A 121 -7.39 49.50 9.35
C LEU A 121 -8.49 49.44 8.29
N LEU A 122 -8.15 49.72 7.03
CA LEU A 122 -9.12 49.67 5.92
C LEU A 122 -9.54 48.23 5.59
N LYS A 123 -8.59 47.29 5.62
CA LYS A 123 -8.85 45.86 5.36
C LYS A 123 -9.81 45.27 6.39
N TRP A 124 -9.60 45.57 7.67
CA TRP A 124 -10.36 45.02 8.78
C TRP A 124 -11.46 45.95 9.28
N HIS A 125 -11.85 46.97 8.50
CA HIS A 125 -12.96 47.84 8.88
C HIS A 125 -14.29 47.06 8.83
N PRO A 126 -15.15 47.13 9.86
CA PRO A 126 -16.43 46.41 9.90
C PRO A 126 -17.36 46.80 8.74
N ASP A 127 -17.49 48.09 8.43
CA ASP A 127 -18.34 48.58 7.32
C ASP A 127 -17.91 48.11 5.92
N LYS A 128 -16.70 47.56 5.78
CA LYS A 128 -16.18 47.04 4.51
C LYS A 128 -16.36 45.54 4.37
N GLN A 129 -16.99 44.88 5.34
CA GLN A 129 -17.20 43.44 5.31
C GLN A 129 -18.47 43.05 4.57
N PRO A 130 -18.48 41.89 3.87
CA PRO A 130 -19.60 41.46 3.04
C PRO A 130 -20.81 40.97 3.86
N SER A 131 -20.63 40.63 5.13
CA SER A 131 -21.73 40.20 6.00
C SER A 131 -21.52 40.60 7.47
N PRO A 132 -22.58 40.60 8.30
CA PRO A 132 -22.49 40.92 9.73
C PRO A 132 -21.53 40.02 10.50
N ASP A 133 -21.53 38.71 10.23
CA ASP A 133 -20.57 37.77 10.85
C ASP A 133 -19.11 38.14 10.57
N HIS A 134 -18.80 38.57 9.33
CA HIS A 134 -17.45 39.01 8.98
C HIS A 134 -17.13 40.34 9.67
N ALA A 135 -18.11 41.22 9.85
CA ALA A 135 -17.94 42.47 10.58
C ALA A 135 -17.61 42.22 12.07
N GLU A 136 -18.27 41.25 12.71
CA GLU A 136 -17.95 40.84 14.09
C GLU A 136 -16.52 40.32 14.22
N LEU A 137 -16.08 39.43 13.32
CA LEU A 137 -14.69 38.96 13.31
C LEU A 137 -13.70 40.09 13.07
N SER A 138 -14.00 40.98 12.12
CA SER A 138 -13.19 42.17 11.84
C SER A 138 -13.06 43.07 13.07
N ASN A 139 -14.13 43.26 13.84
CA ASN A 139 -14.08 44.00 15.12
C ASN A 139 -13.13 43.33 16.12
N LEU A 140 -13.21 42.01 16.27
CA LEU A 140 -12.31 41.26 17.16
C LEU A 140 -10.85 41.39 16.69
N VAL A 141 -10.58 41.21 15.39
CA VAL A 141 -9.23 41.35 14.82
C VAL A 141 -8.70 42.77 15.04
N MET A 142 -9.53 43.79 14.82
CA MET A 142 -9.16 45.19 15.03
C MET A 142 -8.81 45.49 16.50
N GLN A 143 -9.61 44.98 17.43
CA GLN A 143 -9.31 45.08 18.86
C GLN A 143 -7.96 44.42 19.19
N GLU A 144 -7.74 43.20 18.69
CA GLU A 144 -6.48 42.47 18.91
C GLU A 144 -5.28 43.15 18.24
N LEU A 145 -5.44 43.75 17.06
CA LEU A 145 -4.41 44.54 16.39
C LEU A 145 -4.00 45.75 17.24
N GLN A 146 -4.97 46.46 17.82
CA GLN A 146 -4.73 47.64 18.64
C GLN A 146 -4.08 47.31 20.00
N ASN A 147 -4.36 46.12 20.54
CA ASN A 147 -3.75 45.63 21.78
C ASN A 147 -2.27 45.23 21.61
N ARG A 148 -1.76 45.13 20.37
CA ARG A 148 -0.40 44.67 20.08
C ARG A 148 0.62 45.79 20.26
N GLN A 149 1.79 45.44 20.81
CA GLN A 149 2.88 46.39 21.00
C GLN A 149 3.31 47.03 19.68
N GLU A 150 3.35 46.29 18.57
CA GLU A 150 3.73 46.81 17.25
C GLU A 150 2.82 47.93 16.75
N TRP A 151 1.62 48.06 17.33
CA TRP A 151 0.64 49.08 16.97
C TRP A 151 0.90 50.44 17.63
N SER A 152 1.60 50.49 18.76
CA SER A 152 1.78 51.72 19.55
C SER A 152 3.02 52.56 19.18
N TRP A 153 3.89 52.07 18.29
CA TRP A 153 5.20 52.67 17.97
C TRP A 153 5.21 53.51 16.69
#